data_AF-A0A2V8GYJ3-F1
#
_entry.id   AF-A0A2V8GYJ3-F1
#
_cell.length_a   1.000
_cell.length_b   1.000
_cell.length_c   1.000
_cell.angle_alpha   90.00
_cell.angle_beta   90.00
_cell.angle_gamma   90.00
#
_symmetry.space_group_name_H-M   'P 1'
#
loop_
_entity.id
_entity.type
_entity.pdbx_description
1 polymer ?
#
loop_
_entity_poly.entity_id
_entity_poly.type
_entity_poly.pdbx_seq_one_letter_code
_entity_poly.pdbx_strand_id
1 'polypeptide(L)' 'MEIFLVDGTYELFRHYYAMPPARDAQGREVGAVRGVVESILGL' A
#
# COMPACT_ATOMS: atom_id res chain seq x y z
N MET A 1 6.10 7.14 -23.64
CA MET A 1 5.97 7.40 -22.19
C MET A 1 4.59 6.93 -21.80
N GLU A 2 4.52 5.93 -20.93
CA GLU A 2 3.26 5.43 -20.39
C GLU A 2 2.97 6.14 -19.07
N ILE A 3 1.72 6.54 -18.88
CA ILE A 3 1.27 7.26 -17.68
C ILE A 3 0.18 6.42 -17.06
N PHE A 4 0.39 6.01 -15.81
CA PHE A 4 -0.57 5.25 -15.04
C PHE A 4 -1.29 6.18 -14.06
N LEU A 5 -2.62 6.17 -14.11
CA LEU A 5 -3.46 6.85 -13.12
C LEU A 5 -3.85 5.84 -12.05
N VAL A 6 -3.49 6.13 -10.80
CA VAL A 6 -3.71 5.24 -9.65
C VAL A 6 -4.71 5.89 -8.70
N ASP A 7 -5.74 5.15 -8.29
CA ASP A 7 -6.62 5.55 -7.20
C ASP A 7 -5.99 5.17 -5.85
N GLY A 8 -5.29 6.12 -5.24
CA GLY A 8 -4.61 5.91 -3.96
C GLY A 8 -5.54 5.57 -2.79
N THR A 9 -6.82 6.00 -2.84
CA THR A 9 -7.77 5.70 -1.76
C THR A 9 -8.18 4.24 -1.82
N TYR A 10 -8.50 3.75 -3.02
CA TYR A 10 -8.80 2.35 -3.22
C TYR A 10 -7.60 1.45 -2.92
N GLU A 11 -6.41 1.81 -3.40
CA GLU A 11 -5.18 1.06 -3.15
C GLU A 11 -4.86 0.94 -1.65
N LEU A 12 -4.99 2.05 -0.90
CA LEU A 12 -4.76 2.03 0.54
C LEU A 12 -5.81 1.18 1.27
N PHE A 13 -7.10 1.33 0.91
CA PHE A 13 -8.18 0.57 1.52
C PHE A 13 -8.04 -0.94 1.26
N ARG A 14 -7.81 -1.35 -0.01
CA ARG A 14 -7.68 -2.77 -0.34
C ARG A 14 -6.53 -3.42 0.42
N HIS A 15 -5.40 -2.73 0.55
CA HIS A 15 -4.24 -3.28 1.27
C HIS A 15 -4.44 -3.30 2.78
N TYR A 16 -5.12 -2.29 3.35
CA TYR A 16 -5.43 -2.27 4.78
C TYR A 16 -6.29 -3.46 5.22
N TYR A 17 -7.22 -3.90 4.37
CA TYR A 17 -8.14 -5.00 4.70
C TYR A 17 -7.74 -6.38 4.14
N ALA A 18 -6.83 -6.45 3.17
CA ALA A 18 -6.42 -7.72 2.55
C ALA A 18 -5.07 -8.27 3.05
N MET A 19 -4.20 -7.42 3.60
CA MET A 19 -2.85 -7.82 4.01
C MET A 19 -2.75 -8.07 5.51
N PRO A 20 -1.84 -8.95 5.97
CA PRO A 20 -1.49 -9.05 7.38
C PRO A 20 -1.02 -7.70 7.93
N PRO A 21 -1.38 -7.33 9.17
CA PRO A 21 -0.89 -6.11 9.79
C PRO A 21 0.63 -6.10 9.88
N ALA A 22 1.25 -4.97 9.58
CA ALA A 22 2.69 -4.77 9.75
C ALA A 22 2.92 -3.54 10.61
N ARG A 23 3.90 -3.60 11.51
CA ARG A 23 4.27 -2.48 12.38
C ARG A 23 5.69 -2.02 12.14
N ASP A 24 5.92 -0.73 12.27
CA ASP A 24 7.28 -0.16 12.28
C ASP A 24 7.94 -0.29 13.67
N ALA A 25 9.16 0.24 13.79
CA ALA A 25 9.94 0.19 15.02
C ALA A 25 9.29 0.93 16.20
N GLN A 26 8.34 1.83 15.93
CA GLN A 26 7.57 2.57 16.93
C GLN A 26 6.19 1.94 17.18
N GLY A 27 5.89 0.80 16.55
CA GLY A 27 4.65 0.07 16.72
C GLY A 27 3.47 0.63 15.90
N ARG A 28 3.69 1.57 14.97
CA ARG A 28 2.65 2.13 14.11
C ARG A 28 2.29 1.14 13.02
N GLU A 29 1.00 1.01 12.71
CA GLU A 29 0.53 0.21 11.57
C GLU A 29 1.03 0.84 10.25
N VAL A 30 1.66 0.02 9.40
CA VAL A 30 2.27 0.43 8.12
C VAL A 30 2.02 -0.57 7.00
N GLY A 31 1.25 -1.64 7.23
CA GLY A 31 1.01 -2.72 6.28
C GLY A 31 0.33 -2.23 5.01
N ALA A 32 -0.69 -1.38 5.15
CA ALA A 32 -1.38 -0.80 3.99
C ALA A 32 -0.42 0.02 3.11
N VAL A 33 0.36 0.90 3.73
CA VAL A 33 1.31 1.78 3.03
C VAL A 33 2.40 0.97 2.33
N ARG A 34 2.92 -0.08 2.98
CA ARG A 34 3.90 -0.99 2.35
C ARG A 34 3.31 -1.70 1.13
N GLY A 35 2.08 -2.21 1.24
CA GLY A 35 1.40 -2.85 0.12
C GLY A 35 1.22 -1.93 -1.09
N VAL A 36 0.83 -0.67 -0.86
CA VAL A 36 0.69 0.33 -1.93
C VAL A 36 2.04 0.59 -2.63
N VAL A 37 3.13 0.72 -1.88
CA VAL A 37 4.46 0.94 -2.48
C VAL A 37 4.91 -0.28 -3.28
N GLU A 38 4.69 -1.49 -2.76
CA GLU A 38 4.98 -2.73 -3.49
C GLU A 38 4.17 -2.85 -4.79
N SER A 39 2.89 -2.45 -4.79
CA SER A 39 2.07 -2.48 -6.01
C SER A 39 2.58 -1.50 -7.06
N ILE A 40 2.95 -0.28 -6.66
CA ILE A 40 3.50 0.74 -7.57
C ILE A 40 4.86 0.34 -8.15
N LEU A 41 5.73 -0.28 -7.34
CA LEU A 41 7.04 -0.76 -7.81
C LEU A 41 6.93 -1.96 -8.77
N GLY A 42 5.78 -2.64 -8.80
CA GLY A 42 5.49 -3.75 -9.70
C GLY A 42 4.83 -3.34 -11.03
N LEU A 43 4.52 -2.05 -11.23
CA LEU A 43 4.01 -1.48 -12.48
C LEU A 43 5.15 -1.23 -13.48
#